data_AF-A0A1E7M156-F1
#
_entry.id   AF-A0A1E7M156-F1
#
_cell.length_a   1.000
_cell.length_b   1.000
_cell.length_c   1.000
_cell.angle_alpha   90.00
_cell.angle_beta   90.00
_cell.angle_gamma   90.00
#
_symmetry.space_group_name_H-M   'P 1'
#
loop_
_entity.id
_entity.type
_entity.pdbx_description
1 polymer ?
#
loop_
_entity_poly.entity_id
_entity_poly.type
_entity_poly.pdbx_seq_one_letter_code
_entity_poly.pdbx_strand_id
1 'polypeptide(L)'
;MTESAGITAIRAGGGWVALVGPGLTEDVDETALTANALWTAVTGKRGDGCVETVHVMDRSETAEKRRMAESDAAYADQRERSVQSKRDPATPAQLKYLHALVAQAGRERFGAGFNKAMGGTGVAPRGAEEKTQAALGRLTKAKARKLITALVAAPEAASTWVRVAGPEGGST
;
A
#
# COMPACT_ATOMS: atom_id res chain seq x y z
N MET A 1 -22.93 -23.18 25.78
CA MET A 1 -22.08 -23.60 24.66
C MET A 1 -22.80 -24.75 23.99
N THR A 2 -23.38 -24.53 22.82
CA THR A 2 -24.07 -25.58 22.07
C THR A 2 -23.10 -26.04 21.00
N GLU A 3 -22.43 -27.14 21.27
CA GLU A 3 -21.47 -27.76 20.35
C GLU A 3 -22.28 -28.65 19.40
N SER A 4 -22.55 -28.15 18.20
CA SER A 4 -23.11 -28.95 17.12
C SER A 4 -21.99 -29.17 16.09
N ALA A 5 -21.63 -30.43 15.87
CA ALA A 5 -20.79 -30.92 14.77
C ALA A 5 -19.44 -30.19 14.54
N GLY A 6 -18.69 -29.87 15.60
CA GLY A 6 -17.31 -29.36 15.46
C GLY A 6 -17.17 -27.93 14.89
N ILE A 7 -18.27 -27.17 14.84
CA ILE A 7 -18.28 -25.77 14.40
C ILE A 7 -18.02 -24.85 15.59
N THR A 8 -17.00 -24.01 15.48
CA THR A 8 -16.60 -23.02 16.48
C THR A 8 -16.90 -21.61 15.97
N ALA A 9 -17.60 -20.81 16.78
CA ALA A 9 -17.78 -19.39 16.55
C ALA A 9 -16.64 -18.60 17.20
N ILE A 10 -15.88 -17.83 16.41
CA ILE A 10 -14.78 -16.98 16.84
C ILE A 10 -15.19 -15.53 16.68
N ARG A 11 -15.19 -14.76 17.77
CA ARG A 11 -15.44 -13.32 17.73
C ARG A 11 -14.18 -12.58 17.28
N ALA A 12 -14.25 -11.88 16.15
CA ALA A 12 -13.17 -11.04 15.66
C ALA A 12 -13.51 -9.56 15.91
N GLY A 13 -12.95 -8.99 16.97
CA GLY A 13 -13.07 -7.56 17.30
C GLY A 13 -14.51 -7.06 17.50
N GLY A 14 -14.76 -5.82 17.07
CA GLY A 14 -15.93 -5.01 17.42
C GLY A 14 -17.27 -5.36 16.75
N GLY A 15 -17.43 -6.50 16.08
CA GLY A 15 -18.72 -6.85 15.49
C GLY A 15 -18.83 -8.12 14.65
N TRP A 16 -17.71 -8.75 14.27
CA TRP A 16 -17.75 -9.91 13.37
C TRP A 16 -17.66 -11.24 14.13
N VAL A 17 -18.40 -12.24 13.66
CA VAL A 17 -18.32 -13.64 14.10
C VAL A 17 -17.88 -14.48 12.91
N ALA A 18 -16.73 -15.15 13.04
CA ALA A 18 -16.29 -16.17 12.09
C ALA A 18 -16.76 -17.54 12.57
N LEU A 19 -17.21 -18.38 11.66
CA LEU A 19 -17.52 -19.79 11.94
C LEU A 19 -16.43 -20.65 11.32
N VAL A 20 -15.87 -21.56 12.10
CA VAL A 20 -14.77 -22.44 11.68
C VAL A 20 -15.08 -23.87 12.08
N GLY A 21 -15.04 -24.79 11.14
CA GLY A 21 -15.35 -26.19 11.36
C GLY A 21 -15.36 -26.98 10.05
N PRO A 22 -15.15 -28.30 10.10
CA PRO A 22 -15.30 -29.16 8.92
C PRO A 22 -16.77 -29.20 8.45
N GLY A 23 -17.00 -29.36 7.15
CA GLY A 23 -18.35 -29.53 6.58
C GLY A 23 -19.26 -28.29 6.63
N LEU A 24 -18.73 -27.10 6.95
CA LEU A 24 -19.51 -25.85 7.08
C LEU A 24 -20.30 -25.47 5.82
N THR A 25 -19.85 -25.90 4.64
CA THR A 25 -20.50 -25.63 3.36
C THR A 25 -20.85 -26.90 2.57
N GLU A 26 -20.74 -28.09 3.18
CA GLU A 26 -21.23 -29.31 2.54
C GLU A 26 -22.76 -29.21 2.37
N ASP A 27 -23.23 -29.37 1.14
CA ASP A 27 -24.63 -29.19 0.73
C ASP A 27 -25.22 -27.78 0.91
N VAL A 28 -24.37 -26.78 1.13
CA VAL A 28 -24.79 -25.37 1.23
C VAL A 28 -24.57 -24.68 -0.11
N ASP A 29 -25.64 -24.10 -0.66
CA ASP A 29 -25.53 -23.18 -1.78
C ASP A 29 -24.87 -21.88 -1.30
N GLU A 30 -23.55 -21.78 -1.50
CA GLU A 30 -22.74 -20.61 -1.13
C GLU A 30 -23.23 -19.31 -1.80
N THR A 31 -23.93 -19.41 -2.93
CA THR A 31 -24.49 -18.23 -3.63
C THR A 31 -25.80 -17.73 -3.02
N ALA A 32 -26.50 -18.59 -2.28
CA ALA A 32 -27.68 -18.26 -1.49
C ALA A 32 -27.37 -18.00 0.00
N LEU A 33 -26.10 -18.09 0.41
CA LEU A 33 -25.65 -17.94 1.78
C LEU A 33 -25.73 -16.48 2.24
N THR A 34 -26.70 -16.20 3.12
CA THR A 34 -26.87 -14.89 3.78
C THR A 34 -26.50 -14.99 5.26
N ALA A 35 -26.16 -13.85 5.86
CA ALA A 35 -25.93 -13.77 7.31
C ALA A 35 -27.11 -14.33 8.12
N ASN A 36 -28.35 -14.15 7.64
CA ASN A 36 -29.55 -14.76 8.23
C ASN A 36 -29.61 -16.28 8.12
N ALA A 37 -29.31 -16.83 6.95
CA ALA A 37 -29.30 -18.28 6.75
C ALA A 37 -28.26 -18.93 7.67
N LEU A 38 -27.08 -18.32 7.76
CA LEU A 38 -25.99 -18.74 8.63
C LEU A 38 -26.36 -18.61 10.12
N TRP A 39 -26.97 -17.49 10.53
CA TRP A 39 -27.44 -17.29 11.90
C TRP A 39 -28.50 -18.31 12.31
N THR A 40 -29.43 -18.61 11.40
CA THR A 40 -30.49 -19.60 11.63
C THR A 40 -29.91 -21.00 11.76
N ALA A 41 -28.94 -21.37 10.91
CA ALA A 41 -28.25 -22.65 10.99
C ALA A 41 -27.48 -22.83 12.31
N VAL A 42 -26.76 -21.81 12.77
CA VAL A 42 -25.91 -21.90 13.98
C VAL A 42 -26.70 -21.79 15.29
N THR A 43 -27.74 -20.95 15.32
CA THR A 43 -28.45 -20.63 16.57
C THR A 43 -29.82 -21.28 16.69
N GLY A 44 -30.37 -21.85 15.60
CA GLY A 44 -31.74 -22.34 15.52
C GLY A 44 -32.80 -21.23 15.57
N LYS A 45 -32.39 -19.95 15.58
CA LYS A 45 -33.29 -18.79 15.66
C LYS A 45 -33.28 -18.05 14.32
N ARG A 46 -34.45 -17.57 13.91
CA ARG A 46 -34.56 -16.70 12.72
C ARG A 46 -33.71 -15.44 12.93
N GLY A 47 -32.84 -15.12 11.98
CA GLY A 47 -32.06 -13.88 12.00
C GLY A 47 -32.93 -12.65 11.79
N ASP A 48 -32.43 -11.47 12.20
CA ASP A 48 -33.18 -10.21 12.27
C ASP A 48 -33.39 -9.53 10.89
N GLY A 49 -33.27 -10.27 9.78
CA GLY A 49 -33.47 -9.70 8.45
C GLY A 49 -32.20 -9.18 7.77
N CYS A 50 -31.02 -9.38 8.36
CA CYS A 50 -29.74 -9.00 7.75
C CYS A 50 -29.40 -9.86 6.53
N VAL A 51 -29.32 -9.22 5.36
CA VAL A 51 -29.04 -9.85 4.05
C VAL A 51 -27.58 -9.69 3.62
N GLU A 52 -26.69 -9.31 4.55
CA GLU A 52 -25.28 -9.11 4.24
C GLU A 52 -24.64 -10.37 3.65
N THR A 53 -23.78 -10.16 2.66
CA THR A 53 -23.04 -11.22 1.98
C THR A 53 -22.10 -11.92 2.98
N VAL A 54 -22.17 -13.24 3.03
CA VAL A 54 -21.22 -14.04 3.80
C VAL A 54 -19.99 -14.30 2.95
N HIS A 55 -18.81 -14.14 3.54
CA HIS A 55 -17.55 -14.54 2.90
C HIS A 55 -17.10 -15.89 3.44
N VAL A 56 -17.17 -16.92 2.59
CA VAL A 56 -16.59 -18.24 2.88
C VAL A 56 -15.11 -18.22 2.50
N MET A 57 -14.26 -18.66 3.42
CA MET A 57 -12.82 -18.80 3.18
C MET A 57 -12.37 -20.23 3.50
N ASP A 58 -11.95 -20.96 2.48
CA ASP A 58 -11.24 -22.23 2.68
C ASP A 58 -9.85 -21.95 3.29
N ARG A 59 -9.64 -22.50 4.49
CA ARG A 59 -8.40 -22.39 5.28
C ARG A 59 -7.60 -23.69 5.31
N SER A 60 -7.92 -24.64 4.44
CA SER A 60 -7.11 -25.85 4.27
C SER A 60 -5.69 -25.49 3.80
N GLU A 61 -4.71 -26.31 4.20
CA GLU A 61 -3.31 -26.10 3.81
C GLU A 61 -3.14 -26.07 2.27
N THR A 62 -3.95 -26.85 1.55
CA THR A 62 -3.98 -26.87 0.08
C THR A 62 -4.52 -25.57 -0.50
N ALA A 63 -5.61 -25.01 0.04
CA ALA A 63 -6.15 -23.72 -0.39
C ALA A 63 -5.20 -22.56 -0.06
N GLU A 64 -4.55 -22.58 1.09
CA GLU A 64 -3.56 -21.58 1.47
C GLU A 64 -2.31 -21.65 0.58
N LYS A 65 -1.80 -22.86 0.29
CA LYS A 65 -0.71 -23.07 -0.69
C LYS A 65 -1.07 -22.54 -2.07
N ARG A 66 -2.29 -22.82 -2.56
CA ARG A 66 -2.78 -22.31 -3.84
C ARG A 66 -2.82 -20.79 -3.83
N ARG A 67 -3.42 -20.17 -2.82
CA ARG A 67 -3.46 -18.70 -2.68
C ARG A 67 -2.08 -18.07 -2.64
N MET A 68 -1.15 -18.69 -1.92
CA MET A 68 0.23 -18.20 -1.84
C MET A 68 0.91 -18.29 -3.20
N ALA A 69 0.74 -19.41 -3.92
CA ALA A 69 1.27 -19.58 -5.27
C ALA A 69 0.64 -18.60 -6.28
N GLU A 70 -0.68 -18.37 -6.22
CA GLU A 70 -1.39 -17.38 -7.03
C GLU A 70 -0.92 -15.96 -6.75
N SER A 71 -0.75 -15.60 -5.47
CA SER A 71 -0.19 -14.31 -5.05
C SER A 71 1.26 -14.16 -5.54
N ASP A 72 2.10 -15.16 -5.32
CA ASP A 72 3.49 -15.11 -5.76
C ASP A 72 3.60 -14.99 -7.29
N ALA A 73 2.76 -15.70 -8.04
CA ALA A 73 2.65 -15.56 -9.48
C ALA A 73 2.17 -14.16 -9.89
N ALA A 74 1.13 -13.63 -9.25
CA ALA A 74 0.59 -12.30 -9.52
C ALA A 74 1.63 -11.18 -9.29
N TYR A 75 2.55 -11.37 -8.34
CA TYR A 75 3.58 -10.39 -8.00
C TYR A 75 4.97 -10.70 -8.57
N ALA A 76 5.13 -11.77 -9.37
CA ALA A 76 6.43 -12.19 -9.89
C ALA A 76 7.09 -11.09 -10.75
N ASP A 77 6.38 -10.58 -11.75
CA ASP A 77 6.87 -9.53 -12.64
C ASP A 77 7.19 -8.23 -11.90
N GLN A 78 6.43 -7.92 -10.85
CA GLN A 78 6.68 -6.72 -10.05
C GLN A 78 7.94 -6.89 -9.21
N ARG A 79 8.18 -8.09 -8.68
CA ARG A 79 9.38 -8.43 -7.93
C ARG A 79 10.62 -8.36 -8.82
N GLU A 80 10.54 -8.90 -10.03
CA GLU A 80 11.61 -8.83 -11.02
C GLU A 80 11.91 -7.38 -11.43
N ARG A 81 10.87 -6.61 -11.80
CA ARG A 81 11.02 -5.17 -12.11
C ARG A 81 11.62 -4.38 -10.94
N SER A 82 11.24 -4.71 -9.70
CA SER A 82 11.79 -4.09 -8.50
C SER A 82 13.29 -4.39 -8.35
N VAL A 83 13.70 -5.64 -8.55
CA VAL A 83 15.12 -6.03 -8.54
C VAL A 83 15.89 -5.32 -9.66
N GLN A 84 15.35 -5.31 -10.88
CA GLN A 84 15.98 -4.65 -12.02
C GLN A 84 16.14 -3.14 -11.80
N SER A 85 15.14 -2.48 -11.22
CA SER A 85 15.17 -1.03 -10.94
C SER A 85 16.28 -0.61 -9.95
N LYS A 86 16.77 -1.55 -9.13
CA LYS A 86 17.90 -1.30 -8.22
C LYS A 86 19.24 -1.29 -8.94
N ARG A 87 19.33 -1.88 -10.13
CA ARG A 87 20.52 -1.99 -10.96
C ARG A 87 20.52 -0.98 -12.11
N ASP A 88 19.36 -0.76 -12.71
CA ASP A 88 19.23 0.14 -13.84
C ASP A 88 19.59 1.59 -13.47
N PRO A 89 20.31 2.31 -14.34
CA PRO A 89 20.53 3.74 -14.17
C PRO A 89 19.21 4.50 -14.19
N ALA A 90 19.16 5.63 -13.48
CA ALA A 90 18.01 6.53 -13.49
C ALA A 90 17.64 6.95 -14.92
N THR A 91 16.34 6.99 -15.23
CA THR A 91 15.90 7.34 -16.58
C THR A 91 16.12 8.81 -16.88
N PRO A 92 16.26 9.21 -18.16
CA PRO A 92 16.36 10.63 -18.53
C PRO A 92 15.21 11.48 -18.00
N ALA A 93 13.99 10.93 -17.96
CA ALA A 93 12.82 11.62 -17.39
C ALA A 93 12.94 11.84 -15.88
N GLN A 94 13.43 10.83 -15.13
CA GLN A 94 13.69 10.97 -13.70
C GLN A 94 14.77 12.01 -13.43
N LEU A 95 15.86 12.00 -14.22
CA LEU A 95 16.94 12.97 -14.10
C LEU A 95 16.46 14.39 -14.40
N LYS A 96 15.69 14.58 -15.49
CA LYS A 96 15.09 15.87 -15.83
C LYS A 96 14.19 16.40 -14.71
N TYR A 97 13.36 15.53 -14.14
CA TYR A 97 12.48 15.92 -13.04
C TYR A 97 13.25 16.24 -11.76
N LEU A 98 14.29 15.46 -11.43
CA LEU A 98 15.17 15.73 -10.30
C LEU A 98 15.92 17.05 -10.47
N HIS A 99 16.36 17.40 -11.69
CA HIS A 99 16.98 18.70 -11.94
C HIS A 99 16.02 19.86 -11.60
N ALA A 100 14.75 19.77 -11.99
CA ALA A 100 13.74 20.76 -11.65
C ALA A 100 13.48 20.82 -10.13
N LEU A 101 13.35 19.66 -9.47
CA LEU A 101 13.15 19.60 -8.02
C LEU A 101 14.34 20.16 -7.23
N VAL A 102 15.57 19.92 -7.68
CA VAL A 102 16.77 20.47 -7.02
C VAL A 102 16.85 21.98 -7.19
N ALA A 103 16.46 22.51 -8.35
CA ALA A 103 16.38 23.96 -8.54
C ALA A 103 15.37 24.61 -7.58
N GLN A 104 14.26 23.94 -7.29
CA GLN A 104 13.24 24.42 -6.35
C GLN A 104 13.64 24.23 -4.87
N ALA A 105 14.17 23.06 -4.51
CA ALA A 105 14.48 22.71 -3.12
C ALA A 105 15.77 23.38 -2.60
N GLY A 106 16.67 23.79 -3.49
CA GLY A 106 17.97 24.34 -3.13
C GLY A 106 19.02 23.28 -2.78
N ARG A 107 20.29 23.71 -2.75
CA ARG A 107 21.46 22.82 -2.67
C ARG A 107 21.52 22.02 -1.36
N GLU A 108 21.11 22.62 -0.25
CA GLU A 108 21.19 22.03 1.08
C GLU A 108 20.14 20.92 1.26
N ARG A 109 18.87 21.19 0.95
CA ARG A 109 17.79 20.19 0.98
C ARG A 109 18.09 19.02 0.03
N PHE A 110 18.63 19.31 -1.15
CA PHE A 110 19.10 18.27 -2.06
C PHE A 110 20.22 17.42 -1.44
N GLY A 111 21.22 18.02 -0.79
CA GLY A 111 22.28 17.27 -0.12
C GLY A 111 21.75 16.31 0.95
N ALA A 112 20.87 16.80 1.82
CA ALA A 112 20.25 15.99 2.87
C ALA A 112 19.39 14.85 2.29
N GLY A 113 18.54 15.17 1.30
CA GLY A 113 17.71 14.19 0.60
C GLY A 113 18.53 13.13 -0.14
N PHE A 114 19.62 13.54 -0.78
CA PHE A 114 20.54 12.65 -1.49
C PHE A 114 21.22 11.68 -0.52
N ASN A 115 21.82 12.18 0.56
CA ASN A 115 22.49 11.32 1.55
C ASN A 115 21.51 10.31 2.18
N LYS A 116 20.29 10.74 2.49
CA LYS A 116 19.22 9.85 2.96
C LYS A 116 18.84 8.79 1.92
N ALA A 117 18.73 9.18 0.65
CA ALA A 117 18.44 8.24 -0.43
C ALA A 117 19.57 7.20 -0.62
N MET A 118 20.83 7.60 -0.44
CA MET A 118 22.01 6.75 -0.62
C MET A 118 22.39 5.88 0.59
N GLY A 119 21.79 6.14 1.76
CA GLY A 119 22.01 5.33 2.97
C GLY A 119 21.91 3.82 2.71
N GLY A 120 22.90 3.07 3.21
CA GLY A 120 22.97 1.61 3.15
C GLY A 120 23.32 1.01 1.78
N THR A 121 23.89 1.77 0.84
CA THR A 121 24.20 1.27 -0.52
C THR A 121 25.66 1.23 -0.91
N GLY A 122 26.57 1.58 0.01
CA GLY A 122 28.00 1.68 -0.29
C GLY A 122 28.37 2.77 -1.29
N VAL A 123 27.39 3.49 -1.86
CA VAL A 123 27.63 4.64 -2.71
C VAL A 123 27.95 5.84 -1.84
N ALA A 124 29.02 6.55 -2.19
CA ALA A 124 29.50 7.70 -1.43
C ALA A 124 28.41 8.77 -1.25
N PRO A 125 28.33 9.41 -0.08
CA PRO A 125 27.49 10.58 0.13
C PRO A 125 27.87 11.69 -0.85
N ARG A 126 27.00 12.69 -0.99
CA ARG A 126 27.29 13.83 -1.85
C ARG A 126 28.48 14.61 -1.29
N GLY A 127 29.48 14.88 -2.12
CA GLY A 127 30.62 15.73 -1.76
C GLY A 127 30.22 17.20 -1.62
N ALA A 128 30.90 17.94 -0.75
CA ALA A 128 30.61 19.36 -0.50
C ALA A 128 30.63 20.20 -1.79
N GLU A 129 31.59 19.96 -2.68
CA GLU A 129 31.75 20.66 -3.96
C GLU A 129 31.17 19.91 -5.16
N GLU A 130 30.56 18.74 -4.94
CA GLU A 130 30.05 17.91 -6.03
C GLU A 130 28.90 18.60 -6.78
N LYS A 131 29.09 18.74 -8.09
CA LYS A 131 28.06 19.24 -9.00
C LYS A 131 26.83 18.34 -8.96
N THR A 132 25.64 18.94 -8.92
CA THR A 132 24.36 18.20 -8.87
C THR A 132 24.25 17.15 -9.98
N GLN A 133 24.67 17.49 -11.21
CA GLN A 133 24.64 16.55 -12.33
C GLN A 133 25.50 15.31 -12.10
N ALA A 134 26.69 15.47 -11.51
CA ALA A 134 27.58 14.35 -11.19
C ALA A 134 26.95 13.44 -10.12
N ALA A 135 26.34 14.03 -9.08
CA ALA A 135 25.64 13.28 -8.05
C ALA A 135 24.43 12.50 -8.61
N LEU A 136 23.63 13.13 -9.47
CA LEU A 136 22.47 12.50 -10.11
C LEU A 136 22.87 11.37 -11.07
N GLY A 137 24.03 11.48 -11.73
CA GLY A 137 24.56 10.44 -12.62
C GLY A 137 24.88 9.11 -11.93
N ARG A 138 25.01 9.11 -10.59
CA ARG A 138 25.26 7.91 -9.78
C ARG A 138 23.97 7.19 -9.35
N LEU A 139 22.80 7.72 -9.69
CA LEU A 139 21.51 7.18 -9.24
C LEU A 139 21.02 6.02 -10.10
N THR A 140 20.46 5.02 -9.43
CA THR A 140 19.64 3.98 -10.05
C THR A 140 18.17 4.40 -10.10
N LYS A 141 17.34 3.76 -10.93
CA LYS A 141 15.90 4.08 -11.02
C LYS A 141 15.20 4.07 -9.67
N ALA A 142 15.50 3.08 -8.83
CA ALA A 142 14.95 2.96 -7.48
C ALA A 142 15.37 4.12 -6.57
N LYS A 143 16.63 4.55 -6.65
CA LYS A 143 17.17 5.64 -5.82
C LYS A 143 16.69 7.01 -6.27
N ALA A 144 16.58 7.23 -7.58
CA ALA A 144 15.93 8.41 -8.12
C ALA A 144 14.51 8.56 -7.60
N ARG A 145 13.72 7.48 -7.57
CA ARG A 145 12.35 7.50 -7.01
C ARG A 145 12.32 7.82 -5.52
N LYS A 146 13.22 7.23 -4.72
CA LYS A 146 13.35 7.55 -3.29
C LYS A 146 13.71 9.02 -3.06
N LEU A 147 14.65 9.54 -3.85
CA LEU A 147 15.05 10.93 -3.77
C LEU A 147 13.92 11.89 -4.15
N ILE A 148 13.21 11.62 -5.25
CA ILE A 148 12.01 12.36 -5.65
C ILE A 148 11.01 12.40 -4.49
N THR A 149 10.71 11.24 -3.89
CA THR A 149 9.77 11.15 -2.76
C THR A 149 10.25 11.99 -1.57
N ALA A 150 11.54 11.94 -1.25
CA ALA A 150 12.11 12.72 -0.15
C ALA A 150 12.06 14.24 -0.40
N LEU A 151 12.25 14.67 -1.65
CA LEU A 151 12.19 16.09 -2.02
C LEU A 151 10.76 16.62 -2.09
N VAL A 152 9.80 15.80 -2.51
CA VAL A 152 8.37 16.18 -2.57
C VAL A 152 7.70 16.14 -1.20
N ALA A 153 8.04 15.16 -0.34
CA ALA A 153 7.43 14.99 0.97
C ALA A 153 8.01 15.92 2.05
N ALA A 154 9.03 16.72 1.75
CA ALA A 154 9.53 17.73 2.66
C ALA A 154 8.65 18.98 2.53
N PRO A 155 7.73 19.27 3.48
CA PRO A 155 6.91 20.46 3.40
C PRO A 155 7.80 21.71 3.43
N GLU A 156 7.46 22.67 2.59
CA GLU A 156 7.89 24.04 2.73
C GLU A 156 7.54 24.55 4.14
N ALA A 157 8.53 24.64 5.01
CA ALA A 157 8.53 25.80 5.89
C ALA A 157 8.72 27.02 4.99
N ALA A 158 7.65 27.81 4.84
CA ALA A 158 7.57 29.12 4.18
C ALA A 158 7.44 29.18 2.65
N SER A 159 6.34 28.64 2.08
CA SER A 159 5.67 29.39 1.01
C SER A 159 4.18 29.49 1.31
N THR A 160 3.86 30.67 1.82
CA THR A 160 2.54 31.22 2.00
C THR A 160 1.74 31.01 0.72
N TRP A 161 0.69 30.19 0.80
CA TRP A 161 -0.40 30.31 -0.15
C TRP A 161 -0.99 31.71 0.00
N VAL A 162 -0.61 32.62 -0.90
CA VAL A 162 -1.39 33.84 -1.12
C VAL A 162 -2.72 33.38 -1.72
N ARG A 163 -3.74 33.27 -0.87
CA ARG A 163 -5.12 33.41 -1.32
C ARG A 163 -5.24 34.81 -1.89
N VAL A 164 -5.28 34.92 -3.21
CA VAL A 164 -5.82 36.11 -3.86
C VAL A 164 -7.29 36.16 -3.46
N ALA A 165 -7.61 37.02 -2.49
CA ALA A 165 -8.97 37.41 -2.21
C ALA A 165 -9.54 38.04 -3.48
N GLY A 166 -10.57 37.43 -4.06
CA GLY A 166 -11.37 38.06 -5.10
C GLY A 166 -12.00 39.34 -4.55
N PRO A 167 -12.14 40.40 -5.36
CA PRO A 167 -12.58 41.70 -4.89
C PRO A 167 -13.94 41.61 -4.23
N GLU A 168 -14.01 42.18 -3.03
CA GLU A 168 -15.25 42.44 -2.31
C GLU A 168 -16.17 43.28 -3.21
N GLY A 169 -17.25 42.66 -3.67
CA GLY A 169 -18.37 43.36 -4.29
C GLY A 169 -19.08 44.16 -3.22
N GLY A 170 -18.64 45.41 -3.03
CA GLY A 170 -19.35 46.42 -2.27
C GLY A 170 -20.01 47.45 -3.19
N SER A 171 -21.20 47.86 -2.77
CA SER A 171 -22.05 48.97 -3.26
C SER A 171 -22.99 48.58 -4.41
N THR A 172 -24.30 48.82 -4.33
CA THR A 172 -25.10 49.81 -3.57
C THR A 172 -26.47 49.25 -3.22
#